data_AF-A0A8J2A6W1-F1
#
_entry.id   AF-A0A8J2A6W1-F1
#
_cell.length_a   1.000
_cell.length_b   1.000
_cell.length_c   1.000
_cell.angle_alpha   90.00
_cell.angle_beta   90.00
_cell.angle_gamma   90.00
#
_symmetry.space_group_name_H-M   'P 1'
#
loop_
_entity.id
_entity.type
_entity.pdbx_description
1 polymer ?
#
loop_
_entity_poly.entity_id
_entity_poly.type
_entity_poly.pdbx_seq_one_letter_code
_entity_poly.pdbx_strand_id
1 'polypeptide(L)'
;MDYATSTVQYWATGLNCCQPRGGFACDDVWNPRARSAVVVLDRPGSLFPSAYDVFKKAAKQACAEWGLTQSDSAMFVRWVSDATKEQNLYYTEGLGCLITFVAIYAVWSLLIGGLMQMSARKSVSNPEAAKNVRLPPAL
;
A
#
# COMPACT_ATOMS: atom_id res chain seq x y z
N MET A 1 -25.50 -15.85 36.56
CA MET A 1 -25.92 -14.69 35.74
C MET A 1 -25.20 -14.84 34.43
N ASP A 2 -25.93 -15.25 33.40
CA ASP A 2 -25.38 -15.49 32.06
C ASP A 2 -25.30 -14.15 31.35
N TYR A 3 -24.17 -13.45 31.48
CA TYR A 3 -23.87 -12.30 30.64
C TYR A 3 -23.60 -12.87 29.25
N ALA A 4 -24.52 -12.68 28.32
CA ALA A 4 -24.24 -12.89 26.91
C ALA A 4 -23.12 -11.93 26.52
N THR A 5 -21.87 -12.39 26.62
CA THR A 5 -20.69 -11.67 26.16
C THR A 5 -20.92 -11.37 24.70
N SER A 6 -21.23 -10.10 24.42
CA SER A 6 -21.54 -9.62 23.08
C SER A 6 -20.27 -9.76 22.27
N THR A 7 -20.17 -10.83 21.49
CA THR A 7 -18.99 -11.10 20.67
C THR A 7 -18.95 -10.08 19.54
N VAL A 8 -17.96 -9.20 19.57
CA VAL A 8 -17.78 -8.15 18.57
C VAL A 8 -17.12 -8.76 17.33
N GLN A 9 -17.83 -8.66 16.20
CA GLN A 9 -17.39 -9.14 14.89
C GLN A 9 -16.82 -8.01 14.02
N TYR A 10 -17.24 -6.77 14.25
CA TYR A 10 -16.85 -5.61 13.46
C TYR A 10 -16.42 -4.47 14.36
N TRP A 11 -15.28 -3.87 14.05
CA TRP A 11 -14.74 -2.72 14.76
C TRP A 11 -14.62 -1.54 13.79
N ALA A 12 -15.26 -0.42 14.14
CA ALA A 12 -14.97 0.84 13.49
C ALA A 12 -13.60 1.34 13.95
N THR A 13 -12.70 1.65 13.02
CA THR A 13 -11.31 2.02 13.33
C THR A 13 -10.88 3.31 12.64
N GLY A 14 -9.87 3.95 13.24
CA GLY A 14 -9.17 5.10 12.70
C GLY A 14 -8.13 5.62 13.69
N LEU A 15 -7.35 6.61 13.27
CA LEU A 15 -6.28 7.19 14.07
C LEU A 15 -6.76 8.48 14.75
N ASN A 16 -6.39 8.66 16.02
CA ASN A 16 -6.72 9.85 16.81
C ASN A 16 -8.23 10.15 16.95
N CYS A 17 -9.08 9.12 16.95
CA CYS A 17 -10.53 9.28 17.01
C CYS A 17 -11.14 9.24 18.42
N CYS A 18 -10.34 8.92 19.44
CA CYS A 18 -10.81 8.84 20.82
C CYS A 18 -10.92 10.24 21.42
N GLN A 19 -12.10 10.57 21.96
CA GLN A 19 -12.33 11.83 22.66
C GLN A 19 -12.03 11.71 24.16
N PRO A 20 -11.65 12.79 24.85
CA PRO A 20 -11.25 12.77 26.26
C PRO A 20 -12.32 12.25 27.25
N ARG A 21 -13.60 12.21 26.84
CA ARG A 21 -14.74 11.81 27.69
C ARG A 21 -15.39 10.50 27.25
N GLY A 22 -14.67 9.64 26.53
CA GLY A 22 -15.16 8.33 26.10
C GLY A 22 -15.99 8.35 24.80
N GLY A 23 -15.92 9.44 24.03
CA GLY A 23 -16.51 9.51 22.69
C GLY A 23 -15.60 8.89 21.63
N PHE A 24 -16.19 8.38 20.56
CA PHE A 24 -15.46 7.89 19.38
C PHE A 24 -15.98 8.62 18.14
N ALA A 25 -15.09 9.32 17.42
CA ALA A 25 -15.44 10.06 16.21
C ALA A 25 -14.33 9.89 15.15
N CYS A 26 -14.45 8.86 14.32
CA CYS A 26 -13.71 8.74 13.06
C CYS A 26 -14.65 8.96 11.88
N ASP A 27 -14.12 9.47 10.77
CA ASP A 27 -14.79 9.47 9.45
C ASP A 27 -16.28 9.86 9.55
N ASP A 28 -17.19 9.03 9.03
CA ASP A 28 -18.63 9.29 9.01
C ASP A 28 -19.42 8.50 10.07
N VAL A 29 -18.79 8.10 11.18
CA VAL A 29 -19.42 7.24 12.20
C VAL A 29 -20.69 7.87 12.80
N TRP A 30 -20.75 9.20 12.91
CA TRP A 30 -21.91 9.92 13.44
C TRP A 30 -22.96 10.28 12.38
N ASN A 31 -22.71 9.97 11.10
CA ASN A 31 -23.64 10.26 10.03
C ASN A 31 -24.67 9.11 9.90
N PRO A 32 -25.97 9.32 10.22
CA PRO A 32 -26.97 8.26 10.15
C PRO A 32 -27.25 7.77 8.72
N ARG A 33 -26.79 8.51 7.71
CA ARG A 33 -26.88 8.12 6.29
C ARG A 33 -25.66 7.33 5.83
N ALA A 34 -24.57 7.30 6.60
CA ALA A 34 -23.41 6.47 6.28
C ALA A 34 -23.71 5.01 6.61
N ARG A 35 -24.01 4.23 5.58
CA ARG A 35 -24.34 2.79 5.67
C ARG A 35 -23.31 1.91 4.94
N SER A 36 -22.13 2.47 4.68
CA SER A 36 -21.05 1.78 4.02
C SER A 36 -19.79 1.82 4.87
N ALA A 37 -18.90 0.86 4.64
CA ALA A 37 -17.62 0.81 5.31
C ALA A 37 -16.57 0.17 4.40
N VAL A 38 -15.32 0.58 4.57
CA VAL A 38 -14.17 0.03 3.85
C VAL A 38 -13.37 -0.84 4.80
N VAL A 39 -13.10 -2.09 4.41
CA VAL A 39 -12.32 -3.03 5.23
C VAL A 39 -10.85 -2.60 5.24
N VAL A 40 -10.27 -2.56 6.43
CA VAL A 40 -8.83 -2.39 6.61
C VAL A 40 -8.16 -3.73 6.33
N LEU A 41 -7.41 -3.78 5.23
CA LEU A 41 -6.68 -4.97 4.84
C LEU A 41 -5.43 -5.14 5.70
N ASP A 42 -5.23 -6.35 6.20
CA ASP A 42 -3.95 -6.74 6.74
C ASP A 42 -2.93 -6.86 5.60
N ARG A 43 -1.71 -6.37 5.84
CA ARG A 43 -0.60 -6.41 4.88
C ARG A 43 0.57 -7.18 5.49
N PRO A 44 0.44 -8.51 5.62
CA PRO A 44 1.49 -9.34 6.18
C PRO A 44 2.74 -9.25 5.28
N GLY A 45 3.91 -9.03 5.89
CA GLY A 45 5.19 -8.97 5.18
C GLY A 45 5.53 -7.62 4.53
N SER A 46 4.78 -6.54 4.81
CA SER A 46 5.18 -5.20 4.41
C SER A 46 6.43 -4.75 5.18
N LEU A 47 7.32 -4.01 4.52
CA LEU A 47 8.48 -3.34 5.16
C LEU A 47 8.06 -2.32 6.23
N PHE A 48 6.80 -1.88 6.21
CA PHE A 48 6.26 -0.91 7.16
C PHE A 48 5.20 -1.55 8.06
N PRO A 49 5.10 -1.14 9.34
CA PRO A 49 4.05 -1.61 10.25
C PRO A 49 2.66 -1.43 9.63
N SER A 50 1.85 -2.47 9.63
CA SER A 50 0.47 -2.38 9.17
C SER A 50 -0.36 -1.65 10.23
N ALA A 51 -1.30 -0.81 9.80
CA ALA A 51 -2.27 -0.20 10.73
C ALA A 51 -3.15 -1.26 11.42
N TYR A 52 -3.27 -2.44 10.80
CA TYR A 52 -4.06 -3.57 11.28
C TYR A 52 -3.60 -4.04 12.67
N ASP A 53 -2.29 -4.19 12.89
CA ASP A 53 -1.74 -4.62 14.18
C ASP A 53 -2.02 -3.61 15.30
N VAL A 54 -2.01 -2.32 14.97
CA VAL A 54 -2.33 -1.24 15.90
C VAL A 54 -3.81 -1.31 16.29
N PHE A 55 -4.69 -1.50 15.32
CA PHE A 55 -6.13 -1.65 15.58
C PHE A 55 -6.47 -2.90 16.38
N LYS A 56 -5.77 -4.02 16.13
CA LYS A 56 -5.93 -5.24 16.93
C LYS A 56 -5.57 -5.02 18.40
N LYS A 57 -4.51 -4.26 18.68
CA LYS A 57 -4.13 -3.88 20.06
C LYS A 57 -5.18 -2.96 20.69
N ALA A 58 -5.66 -1.97 19.94
CA ALA A 58 -6.68 -1.03 20.42
C ALA A 58 -8.01 -1.73 20.74
N ALA A 59 -8.47 -2.66 19.89
CA ALA A 59 -9.67 -3.45 20.15
C ALA A 59 -9.52 -4.35 21.38
N LYS A 60 -8.35 -4.97 21.57
CA LYS A 60 -8.07 -5.75 22.79
C LYS A 60 -8.16 -4.89 24.06
N GLN A 61 -7.68 -3.64 24.01
CA GLN A 61 -7.81 -2.70 25.12
C GLN A 61 -9.27 -2.33 25.37
N ALA A 62 -10.03 -2.03 24.32
CA ALA A 62 -11.47 -1.74 24.44
C ALA A 62 -12.26 -2.94 25.01
N CYS A 63 -11.93 -4.16 24.59
CA CYS A 63 -12.51 -5.38 25.17
C CYS A 63 -12.28 -5.49 26.67
N ALA A 64 -11.06 -5.18 27.13
CA ALA A 64 -10.72 -5.22 28.55
C ALA A 64 -11.44 -4.13 29.37
N GLU A 65 -11.62 -2.95 28.80
CA GLU A 65 -12.29 -1.82 29.46
C GLU A 65 -13.81 -2.02 29.57
N TRP A 66 -14.43 -2.52 28.50
CA TRP A 66 -15.90 -2.63 28.39
C TRP A 66 -16.44 -4.04 28.66
N GLY A 67 -15.59 -4.99 29.02
CA GLY A 67 -15.98 -6.38 29.28
C GLY A 67 -16.50 -7.12 28.05
N LEU A 68 -16.02 -6.76 26.85
CA LEU A 68 -16.44 -7.34 25.58
C LEU A 68 -15.52 -8.49 25.16
N THR A 69 -16.04 -9.43 24.38
CA THR A 69 -15.24 -10.48 23.73
C THR A 69 -15.08 -10.17 22.25
N GLN A 70 -13.87 -10.29 21.73
CA GLN A 70 -13.59 -10.16 20.30
C GLN A 70 -13.53 -11.54 19.65
N SER A 71 -14.12 -11.68 18.46
CA SER A 71 -13.93 -12.88 17.63
C SER A 71 -12.53 -12.92 17.02
N ASP A 72 -11.94 -14.11 16.90
CA ASP A 72 -10.64 -14.29 16.22
C ASP A 72 -10.64 -13.77 14.78
N SER A 73 -11.80 -13.77 14.12
CA SER A 73 -12.01 -13.27 12.76
C SER A 73 -12.64 -11.87 12.70
N ALA A 74 -12.53 -11.07 13.77
CA ALA A 74 -13.13 -9.74 13.78
C ALA A 74 -12.53 -8.84 12.68
N MET A 75 -13.40 -8.16 11.94
CA MET A 75 -13.01 -7.28 10.84
C MET A 75 -12.90 -5.83 11.32
N PHE A 76 -11.82 -5.17 10.92
CA PHE A 76 -11.63 -3.74 11.14
C PHE A 76 -12.10 -2.97 9.92
N VAL A 77 -12.91 -1.95 10.13
CA VAL A 77 -13.52 -1.17 9.05
C VAL A 77 -13.43 0.32 9.32
N ARG A 78 -13.23 1.11 8.26
CA ARG A 78 -13.45 2.55 8.28
C ARG A 78 -14.87 2.84 7.86
N TRP A 79 -15.62 3.56 8.71
CA TRP A 79 -17.03 3.85 8.45
C TRP A 79 -17.17 5.09 7.60
N VAL A 80 -17.76 4.96 6.40
CA VAL A 80 -17.77 6.04 5.40
C VAL A 80 -19.15 6.17 4.76
N SER A 81 -19.50 7.36 4.30
CA SER A 81 -20.78 7.58 3.60
C SER A 81 -20.79 7.02 2.18
N ASP A 82 -19.61 6.96 1.54
CA ASP A 82 -19.45 6.51 0.16
C ASP A 82 -18.19 5.65 0.02
N ALA A 83 -18.38 4.33 0.05
CA ALA A 83 -17.28 3.37 -0.12
C ALA A 83 -16.68 3.39 -1.54
N THR A 84 -17.45 3.75 -2.57
CA THR A 84 -16.98 3.77 -3.96
C THR A 84 -16.01 4.93 -4.18
N LYS A 85 -16.29 6.08 -3.57
CA LYS A 85 -15.37 7.22 -3.60
C LYS A 85 -14.01 6.87 -2.97
N GLU A 86 -14.01 6.24 -1.80
CA GLU A 86 -12.76 5.82 -1.12
C GLU A 86 -11.99 4.77 -1.93
N GLN A 87 -12.69 3.80 -2.53
CA GLN A 87 -12.06 2.82 -3.43
C GLN A 87 -11.41 3.48 -4.65
N ASN A 88 -12.09 4.47 -5.25
CA ASN A 88 -11.54 5.22 -6.38
C ASN A 88 -10.31 6.02 -5.98
N LEU A 89 -10.29 6.61 -4.78
CA LEU A 89 -9.09 7.28 -4.25
C LEU A 89 -7.92 6.31 -4.16
N TYR A 90 -8.09 5.14 -3.52
CA TYR A 90 -7.04 4.12 -3.45
C TYR A 90 -6.58 3.64 -4.83
N TYR A 91 -7.51 3.50 -5.77
CA TYR A 91 -7.18 3.13 -7.15
C TYR A 91 -6.32 4.20 -7.84
N THR A 92 -6.72 5.46 -7.76
CA THR A 92 -5.99 6.58 -8.38
C THR A 92 -4.61 6.80 -7.77
N GLU A 93 -4.49 6.71 -6.44
CA GLU A 93 -3.20 6.81 -5.74
C GLU A 93 -2.28 5.64 -6.11
N GLY A 94 -2.81 4.40 -6.12
CA GLY A 94 -2.05 3.22 -6.53
C GLY A 94 -1.57 3.31 -7.98
N LEU A 95 -2.44 3.78 -8.88
CA LEU A 95 -2.10 3.97 -10.29
C LEU A 95 -1.03 5.06 -10.47
N GLY A 96 -1.12 6.17 -9.72
CA GLY A 96 -0.10 7.23 -9.73
C GLY A 96 1.28 6.74 -9.31
N CYS A 97 1.34 5.95 -8.23
CA CYS A 97 2.58 5.29 -7.80
C CYS A 97 3.14 4.36 -8.88
N LEU A 98 2.29 3.51 -9.48
CA LEU A 98 2.70 2.59 -10.54
C LEU A 98 3.28 3.33 -11.75
N ILE A 99 2.57 4.33 -12.26
CA ILE A 99 3.00 5.15 -13.40
C ILE A 99 4.34 5.81 -13.10
N THR A 100 4.52 6.32 -11.88
CA THR A 100 5.77 6.96 -11.46
C THR A 100 6.95 5.98 -11.50
N PHE A 101 6.80 4.77 -10.95
CA PHE A 101 7.85 3.75 -11.00
C PHE A 101 8.17 3.30 -12.42
N VAL A 102 7.15 3.10 -13.26
CA VAL A 102 7.32 2.74 -14.67
C VAL A 102 8.05 3.83 -15.43
N ALA A 103 7.71 5.10 -15.21
CA ALA A 103 8.37 6.23 -15.84
C ALA A 103 9.86 6.31 -15.44
N ILE A 104 10.17 6.16 -14.16
CA ILE A 104 11.56 6.14 -13.67
C ILE A 104 12.34 4.99 -14.31
N TYR A 105 11.75 3.78 -14.34
CA TYR A 105 12.38 2.62 -14.95
C TYR A 105 12.62 2.78 -16.46
N ALA A 106 11.65 3.37 -17.18
CA ALA A 106 11.78 3.66 -18.61
C ALA A 106 12.91 4.66 -18.86
N VAL A 107 12.98 5.76 -18.09
CA VAL A 107 14.07 6.75 -18.19
C VAL A 107 15.41 6.08 -17.94
N TRP A 108 15.52 5.27 -16.88
CA TRP A 108 16.74 4.56 -16.54
C TRP A 108 17.20 3.61 -17.67
N SER A 109 16.25 2.89 -18.28
CA SER A 109 16.52 1.97 -19.38
C SER A 109 16.99 2.70 -20.64
N LEU A 110 16.40 3.87 -20.94
CA LEU A 110 16.81 4.70 -22.07
C LEU A 110 18.21 5.30 -21.87
N LEU A 111 18.56 5.70 -20.65
CA LEU A 111 19.91 6.20 -20.32
C LEU A 111 20.97 5.11 -20.53
N ILE A 112 20.72 3.91 -20.01
CA ILE A 112 21.65 2.76 -20.16
C ILE A 112 21.75 2.35 -21.64
N GLY A 113 20.62 2.19 -22.32
CA GLY A 113 20.59 1.85 -23.74
C GLY A 113 21.33 2.87 -24.61
N GLY A 114 21.14 4.16 -24.34
CA GLY A 114 21.85 5.24 -25.01
C GLY A 114 23.36 5.19 -24.80
N LEU A 115 23.82 4.97 -23.55
CA LEU A 115 25.24 4.80 -23.23
C LEU A 115 25.86 3.61 -23.97
N MET A 116 25.18 2.46 -24.01
CA MET A 116 25.63 1.27 -24.72
C MET A 116 25.72 1.50 -26.24
N GLN A 117 24.76 2.23 -26.82
CA GLN A 117 24.79 2.53 -28.25
C GLN A 117 25.91 3.50 -28.62
N MET A 118 26.21 4.47 -27.76
CA MET A 118 27.33 5.39 -27.95
C MET A 118 28.69 4.70 -27.83
N SER A 119 28.87 3.78 -26.87
CA SER A 119 30.11 3.02 -26.72
C SER A 119 30.34 2.05 -27.89
N ALA A 120 29.30 1.36 -28.35
CA ALA A 120 29.38 0.48 -29.52
C ALA A 120 29.79 1.25 -30.79
N ARG A 121 29.21 2.44 -31.03
CA ARG A 121 29.56 3.27 -32.18
C ARG A 121 31.02 3.75 -32.15
N LYS A 122 31.51 4.16 -30.97
CA LYS A 122 32.92 4.57 -30.80
C LYS A 122 33.91 3.43 -31.07
N SER A 123 33.56 2.20 -30.71
CA SER A 123 34.40 1.01 -30.98
C SER A 123 34.53 0.74 -32.49
N VAL A 124 33.43 0.85 -33.22
CA VAL A 124 33.40 0.66 -34.69
C VAL A 124 34.13 1.79 -35.43
N SER A 125 34.03 3.01 -34.94
CA SER A 125 34.69 4.16 -35.56
C SER A 125 36.15 4.34 -35.14
N ASN A 126 36.70 3.51 -34.23
CA ASN A 126 38.08 3.65 -33.77
C ASN A 126 39.06 3.11 -34.84
N PRO A 127 39.83 3.98 -35.53
CA PRO A 127 40.73 3.56 -36.60
C PRO A 127 41.89 2.68 -36.13
N GLU A 128 42.27 2.72 -34.83
CA GLU A 128 43.29 1.80 -34.27
C GLU A 128 42.81 0.36 -34.21
N ALA A 129 41.52 0.12 -33.98
CA ALA A 129 40.96 -1.24 -33.97
C ALA A 129 40.99 -1.85 -35.38
N ALA A 130 40.70 -1.06 -36.41
CA ALA A 130 40.77 -1.50 -37.81
C ALA A 130 42.20 -1.87 -38.26
N LYS A 131 43.22 -1.19 -37.73
CA LYS A 131 44.64 -1.47 -38.06
C LYS A 131 45.13 -2.83 -37.54
N ASN A 132 44.52 -3.37 -36.48
CA ASN A 132 44.92 -4.62 -35.84
C ASN A 132 44.16 -5.86 -36.36
N VAL A 133 43.19 -5.69 -37.26
CA VAL A 133 42.51 -6.80 -37.94
C VAL A 133 43.42 -7.32 -39.05
N ARG A 134 44.25 -8.33 -38.74
CA ARG A 134 44.98 -9.10 -39.76
C ARG A 134 43.97 -9.91 -40.58
N LEU A 135 43.87 -9.60 -41.88
CA LEU A 135 43.09 -10.39 -42.84
C LEU A 135 43.59 -11.85 -42.85
N PRO A 136 42.69 -12.86 -42.87
CA PRO A 136 43.11 -14.24 -43.10
C PRO A 136 43.70 -14.35 -44.52
N PRO A 137 44.71 -15.22 -44.73
CA PRO A 137 45.33 -15.39 -46.04
C PRO A 137 44.28 -15.81 -47.07
N ALA A 138 44.27 -15.13 -48.23
CA ALA A 138 43.45 -15.52 -49.37
C ALA A 138 43.93 -16.89 -49.88
N LEU A 139 42.98 -17.83 -49.97
CA LEU A 139 43.18 -19.15 -50.59
C LEU A 139 43.36 -19.02 -52.10
#